data_AF-J9FL02-F1
#
_entry.id   AF-J9FL02-F1
#
_cell.length_a   1.000
_cell.length_b   1.000
_cell.length_c   1.000
_cell.angle_alpha   90.00
_cell.angle_beta   90.00
_cell.angle_gamma   90.00
#
_symmetry.space_group_name_H-M   'P 1'
#
loop_
_entity.id
_entity.type
_entity.pdbx_description
1 polymer ?
#
loop_
_entity_poly.entity_id
_entity_poly.type
_entity_poly.pdbx_seq_one_letter_code
_entity_poly.pdbx_strand_id
1 'polypeptide(L)' 'ASQRASYEEAATLKGQTLTQWSTSKLDEAAAADIEAVRLTRLTGPAFEEFCSMLDASLPESTRELLAREEIWV' A
#
# COMPACT_ATOMS: atom_id res chain seq x y z
N ALA A 1 14.17 13.42 27.78
CA ALA A 1 12.97 14.28 27.68
C ALA A 1 11.74 13.38 27.63
N SER A 2 10.59 13.84 28.15
CA SER A 2 9.33 13.09 28.05
C SER A 2 8.82 13.07 26.61
N GLN A 3 8.21 11.97 26.17
CA GLN A 3 7.63 11.82 24.81
C GLN A 3 6.66 12.96 24.48
N ARG A 4 5.89 13.42 25.47
CA ARG A 4 5.01 14.57 25.33
C ARG A 4 5.75 15.86 24.99
N ALA A 5 6.91 16.11 25.62
CA ALA A 5 7.70 17.31 25.37
C ALA A 5 8.23 17.33 23.93
N SER A 6 8.65 16.17 23.40
CA SER A 6 9.06 16.05 21.99
C SER A 6 7.90 16.32 21.02
N TYR A 7 6.67 15.91 21.36
CA TYR A 7 5.49 16.22 20.54
C TYR A 7 5.08 17.69 20.61
N GLU A 8 5.17 18.31 21.79
CA GLU A 8 4.91 19.75 21.95
C GLU A 8 5.92 20.60 21.18
N GLU A 9 7.20 20.22 21.20
CA GLU A 9 8.25 20.86 20.38
C GLU A 9 7.95 20.69 18.89
N ALA A 10 7.64 19.48 18.44
CA ALA A 10 7.30 19.21 17.04
C ALA A 10 6.06 19.99 16.56
N ALA A 11 5.04 20.13 17.42
CA ALA A 11 3.86 20.94 17.14
C ALA A 11 4.22 22.43 17.04
N THR A 12 5.03 22.92 17.98
CA THR A 12 5.49 24.32 18.03
C THR A 12 6.30 24.68 16.79
N LEU A 13 7.21 23.81 16.34
CA LEU A 13 8.00 24.00 15.12
C LEU A 13 7.13 24.12 13.86
N LYS A 14 5.93 23.54 13.88
CA LYS A 14 4.94 23.65 12.79
C LYS A 14 3.90 24.76 13.00
N GLY A 15 4.00 25.55 14.09
CA GLY A 15 3.00 26.56 14.44
C GLY A 15 1.62 25.97 14.80
N GLN A 16 1.59 24.73 15.26
CA GLN A 16 0.37 23.99 15.59
C GLN A 16 0.26 23.78 17.11
N THR A 17 -0.96 23.60 17.59
CA THR A 17 -1.19 23.03 18.93
C THR A 17 -0.85 21.54 18.93
N LEU A 18 -0.54 20.98 20.11
CA LEU A 18 -0.28 19.53 20.27
C LEU A 18 -1.42 18.69 19.69
N THR A 19 -2.68 19.09 19.90
CA THR A 19 -3.85 18.40 19.38
C THR A 19 -3.87 18.42 17.85
N GLN A 20 -3.75 19.59 17.22
CA GLN A 20 -3.74 19.71 15.75
C GLN A 20 -2.61 18.88 15.13
N TRP A 21 -1.42 18.94 15.72
CA TRP A 21 -0.28 18.16 15.25
C TRP A 21 -0.55 16.65 15.38
N SER A 22 -1.08 16.20 16.53
CA SER A 22 -1.38 14.80 16.77
C SER A 22 -2.45 14.25 15.83
N THR A 23 -3.52 15.02 15.56
CA THR A 23 -4.56 14.64 14.59
C THR A 23 -3.99 14.53 13.19
N SER A 24 -3.19 15.51 12.74
CA SER A 24 -2.50 15.44 11.44
C SER A 24 -1.63 14.19 11.31
N LYS A 25 -0.97 13.76 12.39
CA LYS A 25 -0.17 12.53 12.40
C LYS A 25 -1.01 11.26 12.36
N LEU A 26 -2.18 11.25 13.00
CA LEU A 26 -3.13 10.15 12.89
C LEU A 26 -3.71 10.03 11.48
N ASP A 27 -4.03 11.15 10.84
CA ASP A 27 -4.54 11.18 9.46
C ASP A 27 -3.48 10.67 8.46
N GLU A 28 -2.23 11.14 8.59
CA GLU A 28 -1.10 10.65 7.80
C GLU A 28 -0.90 9.13 7.95
N ALA A 29 -0.95 8.62 9.19
CA ALA A 29 -0.79 7.20 9.46
C ALA A 29 -1.94 6.37 8.88
N ALA A 30 -3.19 6.82 9.06
CA ALA A 30 -4.35 6.14 8.51
C ALA A 30 -4.30 6.07 6.98
N ALA A 31 -3.89 7.15 6.32
CA ALA A 31 -3.72 7.16 4.87
C ALA A 31 -2.64 6.16 4.42
N ALA A 32 -1.50 6.12 5.10
CA ALA A 32 -0.41 5.19 4.80
C ALA A 32 -0.83 3.72 4.99
N ASP A 33 -1.57 3.41 6.07
CA ASP A 33 -2.06 2.05 6.33
C ASP A 33 -3.06 1.60 5.26
N ILE A 34 -3.98 2.49 4.86
CA ILE A 34 -4.93 2.21 3.77
C ILE A 34 -4.19 1.97 2.44
N GLU A 35 -3.20 2.81 2.14
CA GLU A 35 -2.39 2.67 0.92
C GLU A 35 -1.62 1.35 0.92
N ALA A 36 -1.01 0.98 2.05
CA ALA A 36 -0.22 -0.25 2.20
C ALA A 36 -1.04 -1.51 1.95
N VAL A 37 -2.33 -1.52 2.32
CA VAL A 37 -3.23 -2.64 2.04
C VAL A 37 -3.69 -2.65 0.58
N ARG A 38 -3.87 -1.47 -0.04
CA ARG A 38 -4.40 -1.36 -1.41
C ARG A 38 -3.35 -1.53 -2.50
N LEU A 39 -2.07 -1.24 -2.19
CA LEU A 39 -1.00 -1.25 -3.18
C LEU A 39 -0.06 -2.43 -2.96
N THR A 40 0.06 -3.27 -4.00
CA THR A 40 1.18 -4.22 -4.09
C THR A 40 2.38 -3.52 -4.70
N ARG A 41 3.40 -3.24 -3.89
CA ARG A 41 4.67 -2.68 -4.38
C ARG A 41 5.59 -3.81 -4.83
N LEU A 42 5.95 -3.81 -6.11
CA LEU A 42 6.92 -4.74 -6.67
C LEU A 42 8.33 -4.13 -6.60
N THR A 43 9.34 -4.97 -6.37
CA THR A 43 10.73 -4.58 -6.56
C THR A 43 11.00 -4.38 -8.05
N GLY A 44 12.06 -3.64 -8.42
CA GLY A 44 12.41 -3.39 -9.83
C GLY A 44 12.40 -4.66 -10.70
N PRO A 45 13.13 -5.73 -10.31
CA PRO A 45 13.14 -6.99 -11.05
C PRO A 45 11.76 -7.67 -11.12
N ALA A 46 10.98 -7.67 -10.03
CA ALA A 46 9.65 -8.27 -10.01
C ALA A 46 8.66 -7.49 -10.89
N PHE A 47 8.84 -6.18 -11.02
CA PHE A 47 8.05 -5.34 -11.91
C PHE A 47 8.39 -5.62 -13.39
N GLU A 48 9.67 -5.76 -13.74
CA GLU A 48 10.10 -6.16 -15.09
C GLU A 48 9.55 -7.55 -15.47
N GLU A 49 9.60 -8.50 -14.55
CA GLU A 49 9.02 -9.83 -14.72
C GLU A 49 7.50 -9.75 -14.95
N PHE A 50 6.79 -8.96 -14.13
CA PHE A 50 5.36 -8.72 -14.30
C PHE A 50 5.04 -8.13 -15.69
N CYS A 51 5.79 -7.13 -16.15
CA CYS A 51 5.62 -6.57 -17.49
C CYS A 51 5.82 -7.62 -18.58
N SER A 52 6.87 -8.45 -18.49
CA SER A 52 7.12 -9.53 -19.44
C SER A 52 5.96 -10.55 -19.47
N MET A 53 5.36 -10.85 -18.31
CA MET A 53 4.20 -11.74 -18.23
C MET A 53 2.94 -11.16 -18.89
N LEU A 54 2.79 -9.83 -18.95
CA LEU A 54 1.66 -9.20 -19.65
C LEU A 54 1.74 -9.37 -21.17
N ASP A 55 2.94 -9.35 -21.73
CA ASP A 55 3.19 -9.54 -23.17
C ASP A 55 3.24 -11.02 -23.57
N ALA A 56 3.49 -11.91 -22.61
CA ALA A 56 3.52 -13.35 -22.83
C ALA A 56 2.12 -13.91 -23.14
N SER A 57 2.06 -14.92 -24.01
CA SER A 57 0.83 -15.68 -24.21
C SER A 57 0.41 -16.37 -22.90
N LEU A 58 -0.89 -16.45 -22.62
CA LEU A 58 -1.42 -17.14 -21.44
C LEU A 58 -0.77 -18.52 -21.27
N PRO A 59 -0.38 -18.92 -20.04
CA PRO A 59 0.11 -20.27 -19.79
C PRO A 59 -0.90 -21.32 -20.22
N GLU A 60 -0.43 -22.47 -20.71
CA GLU A 60 -1.30 -23.53 -21.22
C GLU A 60 -2.30 -24.01 -20.15
N SER A 61 -1.86 -24.11 -18.90
CA SER A 61 -2.74 -24.45 -17.76
C SER A 61 -3.90 -23.47 -17.57
N THR A 62 -3.67 -22.17 -17.83
CA THR A 62 -4.73 -21.15 -17.77
C THR A 62 -5.67 -21.27 -18.95
N ARG A 63 -5.17 -21.59 -20.15
CA ARG A 63 -6.01 -21.82 -21.34
C ARG A 63 -6.88 -23.06 -21.15
N GLU A 64 -6.31 -24.15 -20.67
CA GLU A 64 -7.02 -25.38 -20.33
C GLU A 64 -8.07 -25.13 -19.25
N LEU A 65 -7.77 -24.31 -18.23
CA LEU A 65 -8.74 -23.93 -17.20
C LEU A 65 -9.92 -23.15 -17.80
N LEU A 66 -9.65 -22.16 -18.65
CA LEU A 66 -10.68 -21.36 -19.32
C LEU A 66 -11.49 -22.16 -20.35
N ALA A 67 -10.92 -23.23 -20.91
CA ALA A 67 -11.59 -24.11 -21.87
C ALA A 67 -12.50 -25.16 -21.22
N ARG A 68 -12.46 -25.30 -19.89
CA ARG A 68 -13.37 -26.21 -19.17
C ARG A 68 -14.78 -25.62 -19.16
N GLU A 69 -15.76 -26.44 -19.51
CA GLU A 69 -17.16 -26.10 -19.26
C GLU A 69 -17.38 -25.95 -17.75
N GLU A 70 -18.05 -24.88 -17.33
CA GLU A 70 -18.29 -24.61 -15.92
C GLU A 70 -19.15 -25.73 -15.30
N ILE A 71 -18.57 -26.51 -14.40
CA ILE A 71 -19.32 -27.45 -13.58
C ILE A 71 -19.76 -26.70 -12.32
N TRP A 72 -20.92 -26.06 -12.37
CA TRP A 72 -21.62 -25.56 -11.18
C TRP A 72 -22.41 -26.71 -10.58
N VAL A 73 -21.86 -27.38 -9.55
CA VAL A 73 -22.60 -28.36 -8.73
C VAL A 73 -23.18 -27.67 -7.51
#